data_AF-A0A0R0A9S3-F1
#
_entry.id   AF-A0A0R0A9S3-F1
#
_cell.length_a   1.000
_cell.length_b   1.000
_cell.length_c   1.000
_cell.angle_alpha   90.00
_cell.angle_beta   90.00
_cell.angle_gamma   90.00
#
_symmetry.space_group_name_H-M   'P 1'
#
loop_
_entity.id
_entity.type
_entity.pdbx_description
1 polymer ?
#
loop_
_entity_poly.entity_id
_entity_poly.type
_entity_poly.pdbx_seq_one_letter_code
_entity_poly.pdbx_strand_id
1 'polypeptide(L)'
;MVLAPPNCPSEQAQKAEALIQALKDHGIPVKRGSSISFELANPDAEQRAAVDRTVEVFKQGAPAVFINGMGMSNPSFAQVAAVYEDSRR
;
A
#
# COMPACT_ATOMS: atom_id res chain seq x y z
N MET A 1 -3.02 0.97 -4.56
CA MET A 1 -3.72 1.48 -3.36
C MET A 1 -2.67 1.86 -2.33
N VAL A 2 -2.80 3.02 -1.68
CA VAL A 2 -1.91 3.46 -0.59
C VAL A 2 -2.74 3.55 0.68
N LEU A 3 -2.24 2.95 1.76
CA LEU A 3 -2.91 2.93 3.05
C LEU A 3 -2.26 3.94 3.97
N ALA A 4 -3.07 4.90 4.41
CA ALA A 4 -2.67 6.01 5.26
C ALA A 4 -3.86 6.38 6.16
N PRO A 5 -3.69 6.46 7.49
CA PRO A 5 -4.72 7.00 8.36
C PRO A 5 -5.07 8.44 7.93
N PRO A 6 -6.36 8.78 7.73
CA PRO A 6 -6.74 10.13 7.35
C PRO A 6 -6.45 11.09 8.52
N ASN A 7 -5.73 12.18 8.25
CA ASN A 7 -5.45 13.27 9.20
C ASN A 7 -4.75 12.86 10.51
N CYS A 8 -3.63 12.15 10.44
CA CYS A 8 -2.71 12.04 11.58
C CYS A 8 -1.54 13.04 11.44
N PRO A 9 -1.15 13.76 12.51
CA PRO A 9 0.04 14.62 12.50
C PRO A 9 1.36 13.82 12.58
N SER A 10 1.31 12.49 12.58
CA SER A 10 2.49 11.64 12.70
C SER A 10 3.35 11.67 11.43
N GLU A 11 4.66 11.53 11.60
CA GLU A 11 5.66 11.49 10.51
C GLU A 11 5.30 10.45 9.44
N GLN A 12 4.70 9.33 9.84
CA GLN A 12 4.25 8.27 8.93
C GLN A 12 3.11 8.71 8.01
N ALA A 13 2.17 9.52 8.52
CA ALA A 13 1.10 10.07 7.69
C ALA A 13 1.65 11.10 6.70
N GLN A 14 2.62 11.93 7.11
CA GLN A 14 3.29 12.87 6.21
C GLN A 14 4.04 12.15 5.08
N LYS A 15 4.77 11.07 5.39
CA LYS A 15 5.43 10.23 4.39
C LYS A 15 4.43 9.62 3.40
N ALA A 16 3.28 9.16 3.90
CA ALA A 16 2.22 8.65 3.05
C ALA A 16 1.62 9.72 2.14
N GLU A 17 1.33 10.92 2.67
CA GLU A 17 0.84 12.05 1.88
C GLU A 17 1.85 12.47 0.80
N ALA A 18 3.14 12.59 1.16
CA ALA A 18 4.20 12.95 0.22
C ALA A 18 4.32 11.92 -0.92
N LEU A 19 4.25 10.63 -0.59
CA LEU A 19 4.25 9.56 -1.60
C LEU A 19 3.02 9.64 -2.50
N ILE A 20 1.83 9.86 -1.93
CA ILE A 20 0.59 9.98 -2.70
C ILE A 20 0.65 11.17 -3.67
N GLN A 21 1.17 12.32 -3.23
CA GLN A 21 1.33 13.50 -4.10
C GLN A 21 2.32 13.22 -5.23
N ALA A 22 3.51 12.68 -4.92
CA ALA A 22 4.51 12.36 -5.94
C ALA A 22 3.97 11.41 -7.03
N LEU A 23 3.17 10.41 -6.64
CA LEU A 23 2.52 9.48 -7.58
C LEU A 23 1.47 10.19 -8.46
N LYS A 24 0.65 11.06 -7.86
CA LYS A 24 -0.36 11.83 -8.60
C LYS A 24 0.27 12.80 -9.60
N ASP A 25 1.34 13.49 -9.21
CA ASP A 25 2.08 14.42 -10.06
C ASP A 25 2.65 13.72 -11.30
N HIS A 26 2.93 12.41 -11.21
CA HIS A 26 3.41 11.57 -12.32
C HIS A 26 2.28 10.83 -13.04
N GLY A 27 1.01 11.16 -12.79
CA GLY A 27 -0.13 10.55 -13.45
C GLY A 27 -0.44 9.11 -13.02
N ILE A 28 0.17 8.63 -11.93
CA ILE A 28 -0.10 7.29 -11.39
C ILE A 28 -1.37 7.36 -10.53
N PRO A 29 -2.43 6.61 -10.87
CA PRO A 29 -3.69 6.65 -10.13
C PRO A 29 -3.55 6.02 -8.74
N VAL A 30 -3.92 6.77 -7.71
CA VAL A 30 -3.85 6.32 -6.30
C VAL A 30 -5.21 6.32 -5.65
N LYS A 31 -5.60 5.15 -5.10
CA LYS A 31 -6.71 5.02 -4.14
C LYS A 31 -6.15 5.06 -2.72
N ARG A 32 -6.67 5.96 -1.88
CA ARG A 32 -6.37 6.02 -0.45
C ARG A 32 -7.33 5.11 0.31
N GLY A 33 -6.80 4.28 1.20
CA GLY A 33 -7.60 3.54 2.17
C GLY A 33 -7.18 3.88 3.60
N SER A 34 -8.14 3.98 4.50
CA SER A 34 -7.94 4.19 5.94
C SER A 34 -7.85 2.87 6.71
N SER A 35 -8.31 1.78 6.11
CA SER A 35 -8.30 0.43 6.67
C SER A 35 -8.32 -0.59 5.53
N ILE A 36 -7.75 -1.77 5.78
CA ILE A 36 -8.02 -2.97 5.00
C ILE A 36 -8.89 -3.87 5.87
N SER A 37 -10.03 -4.29 5.34
CA SER A 37 -10.86 -5.33 5.94
C SER A 37 -10.76 -6.58 5.07
N PHE A 38 -10.45 -7.72 5.67
CA PHE A 38 -10.45 -9.00 4.99
C PHE A 38 -11.75 -9.74 5.30
N GLU A 39 -12.67 -9.82 4.34
CA GLU A 39 -13.85 -10.66 4.47
C GLU A 39 -13.50 -12.06 3.97
N LEU A 40 -13.17 -12.95 4.91
CA LEU A 40 -12.76 -14.33 4.61
C LEU A 40 -13.70 -15.31 5.30
N ALA A 41 -14.55 -15.99 4.54
CA ALA A 41 -15.34 -17.11 5.01
C ALA A 41 -14.56 -18.41 4.74
N ASN A 42 -14.05 -19.05 5.79
CA ASN A 42 -13.19 -20.25 5.71
C ASN A 42 -12.02 -20.11 4.72
N PRO A 43 -11.05 -19.22 5.00
CA PRO A 43 -9.98 -18.97 4.05
C PRO A 43 -9.12 -20.21 3.84
N ASP A 44 -8.84 -20.49 2.58
CA ASP A 44 -7.84 -21.48 2.18
C ASP A 44 -6.41 -21.03 2.60
N ALA A 45 -5.44 -21.91 2.43
CA ALA A 45 -4.06 -21.64 2.84
C ALA A 45 -3.43 -20.45 2.09
N GLU A 46 -3.82 -20.23 0.84
CA GLU A 46 -3.29 -19.15 0.01
C GLU A 46 -3.84 -17.78 0.48
N GLN A 47 -5.14 -17.73 0.78
CA GLN A 47 -5.81 -16.57 1.33
C GLN A 47 -5.24 -16.18 2.69
N ARG A 48 -4.95 -17.15 3.57
CA ARG A 48 -4.28 -16.89 4.86
C ARG A 48 -2.88 -16.32 4.65
N ALA A 49 -2.09 -16.92 3.76
CA ALA A 49 -0.76 -16.42 3.44
C ALA A 49 -0.78 -15.01 2.82
N ALA A 50 -1.83 -14.64 2.09
CA ALA A 50 -2.01 -13.27 1.57
C ALA A 50 -2.31 -12.26 2.69
N VAL A 51 -3.11 -12.64 3.69
CA VAL A 51 -3.37 -11.81 4.87
C VAL A 51 -2.09 -11.63 5.68
N ASP A 52 -1.37 -12.71 5.96
CA ASP A 52 -0.14 -12.65 6.76
C ASP A 52 0.91 -11.74 6.11
N ARG A 53 1.14 -11.88 4.79
CA ARG A 53 2.03 -10.99 4.02
C ARG A 53 1.59 -9.53 4.11
N THR A 54 0.29 -9.27 4.05
CA THR A 54 -0.25 -7.91 4.18
C THR A 54 0.00 -7.35 5.58
N VAL A 55 -0.23 -8.14 6.62
CA VAL A 55 0.01 -7.75 8.01
C VAL A 55 1.50 -7.47 8.26
N GLU A 56 2.41 -8.27 7.71
CA GLU A 56 3.85 -8.03 7.80
C GLU A 56 4.27 -6.70 7.17
N VAL A 57 3.74 -6.40 5.98
CA VAL A 57 3.96 -5.11 5.30
C VAL A 57 3.48 -3.94 6.16
N PHE A 58 2.33 -4.08 6.84
CA PHE A 58 1.84 -3.05 7.76
C PHE A 58 2.72 -2.88 9.00
N LYS A 59 3.20 -3.98 9.59
CA LYS A 59 4.06 -3.96 10.79
C LYS A 59 5.40 -3.26 10.54
N GLN A 60 5.90 -3.30 9.31
CA GLN A 60 7.15 -2.68 8.91
C GLN A 60 7.05 -1.14 8.78
N GLY A 61 5.85 -0.57 8.86
CA GLY A 61 5.61 0.88 8.93
C GLY A 61 4.83 1.43 7.73
N ALA A 62 4.20 2.59 7.93
CA ALA A 62 3.50 3.30 6.87
C ALA A 62 4.44 4.26 6.11
N PRO A 63 4.16 4.57 4.82
CA PRO A 63 3.01 4.09 4.03
C PRO A 63 3.11 2.61 3.61
N ALA A 64 2.00 1.89 3.68
CA ALA A 64 1.88 0.58 3.03
C ALA A 64 1.23 0.76 1.65
N VAL A 65 1.84 0.19 0.61
CA VAL A 65 1.37 0.30 -0.78
C VAL A 65 1.07 -1.08 -1.33
N PHE A 66 -0.08 -1.21 -2.00
CA PHE A 66 -0.52 -2.44 -2.64
C PHE A 66 -0.76 -2.20 -4.13
N ILE A 67 -0.04 -2.93 -5.00
CA ILE A 67 -0.20 -2.94 -6.45
C ILE A 67 -0.36 -4.40 -6.89
N ASN A 68 -1.47 -4.75 -7.54
CA ASN A 68 -1.74 -6.09 -8.10
C ASN A 68 -1.40 -7.27 -7.15
N GLY A 69 -1.76 -7.17 -5.88
CA GLY A 69 -1.48 -8.21 -4.87
C GLY A 69 -0.07 -8.17 -4.27
N MET A 70 0.81 -7.30 -4.74
CA MET A 70 2.12 -7.03 -4.16
C MET A 70 2.02 -5.91 -3.11
N GLY A 71 2.28 -6.26 -1.85
CA GLY A 71 2.38 -5.31 -0.74
C GLY A 71 3.81 -4.83 -0.53
N MET A 72 3.99 -3.54 -0.32
CA MET A 72 5.28 -2.90 -0.04
C MET A 72 5.17 -2.03 1.21
N SER A 73 6.13 -2.16 2.11
CA SER A 73 6.20 -1.36 3.33
C SER A 73 7.15 -0.19 3.17
N ASN A 74 6.66 1.00 3.54
CA ASN A 74 7.37 2.28 3.45
C ASN A 74 8.18 2.45 2.15
N PRO A 75 7.59 2.20 0.96
CA PRO A 75 8.34 2.27 -0.28
C PRO A 75 8.60 3.73 -0.69
N SER A 76 9.67 3.94 -1.44
CA SER A 76 9.93 5.17 -2.16
C SER A 76 9.05 5.29 -3.42
N PHE A 77 8.89 6.51 -3.93
CA PHE A 77 8.22 6.75 -5.22
C PHE A 77 8.80 5.88 -6.35
N ALA A 78 10.14 5.81 -6.47
CA ALA A 78 10.81 5.07 -7.54
C ALA A 78 10.46 3.57 -7.51
N GLN A 79 10.37 2.98 -6.31
CA GLN A 79 9.96 1.58 -6.15
C GLN A 79 8.51 1.36 -6.58
N VAL A 80 7.59 2.24 -6.15
CA VAL A 80 6.17 2.15 -6.52
C VAL A 80 5.99 2.34 -8.03
N ALA A 81 6.70 3.30 -8.62
CA ALA A 81 6.65 3.57 -10.06
C ALA A 81 7.17 2.38 -10.88
N ALA A 82 8.31 1.79 -10.48
CA ALA A 82 8.85 0.62 -11.18
C ALA A 82 7.87 -0.55 -11.20
N VAL A 83 7.24 -0.86 -10.05
CA VAL A 83 6.23 -1.94 -9.96
C VAL A 83 4.98 -1.58 -10.76
N TYR A 84 4.54 -0.32 -10.73
CA TYR A 84 3.39 0.14 -11.51
C TYR A 84 3.62 -0.02 -13.02
N GLU A 85 4.77 0.41 -13.53
CA GLU A 85 5.14 0.28 -14.94
C GLU A 85 5.27 -1.19 -15.38
N ASP A 86 5.87 -2.05 -14.56
CA ASP A 86 5.96 -3.49 -14.83
C ASP A 86 4.57 -4.13 -14.93
N SER A 87 3.66 -3.72 -14.04
CA SER A 87 2.29 -4.24 -13.99
C SER A 87 1.39 -3.81 -15.16
N ARG A 88 1.84 -2.86 -15.99
CA ARG A 88 1.14 -2.37 -17.19
C ARG A 88 1.59 -3.03 -18.49
N ARG A 89 2.68 -3.80 -18.46
CA ARG A 89 3.17 -4.57 -19.62
C ARG A 89 2.35 -5.85 -19.80
#